data_AF-A0A7C5PWN2-F1
#
_entry.id   AF-A0A7C5PWN2-F1
#
_cell.length_a   1.000
_cell.length_b   1.000
_cell.length_c   1.000
_cell.angle_alpha   90.00
_cell.angle_beta   90.00
_cell.angle_gamma   90.00
#
_symmetry.space_group_name_H-M   'P 1'
#
loop_
_entity.id
_entity.type
_entity.pdbx_description
1 polymer ?
#
loop_
_entity_poly.entity_id
_entity_poly.type
_entity_poly.pdbx_seq_one_letter_code
_entity_poly.pdbx_strand_id
1 'polypeptide(L)'
;MRKKATVIVIIILAGFLIWRFIRPMNIFIVDERFAWPVDTSQTPALLADLSAEQCGRCHPDFYGEWQTSIHAHAWVDPYFQTDWKFDGSQHNCRLCHTPLDRQQPQKVT
;
A
#
# COMPACT_ATOMS: atom_id res chain seq x y z
N MET A 1 -27.95 42.86 -4.82
CA MET A 1 -27.14 41.91 -5.61
C MET A 1 -25.92 41.38 -4.85
N ARG A 2 -25.06 42.26 -4.28
CA ARG A 2 -23.87 41.86 -3.48
C ARG A 2 -24.14 40.83 -2.37
N LYS A 3 -25.16 41.03 -1.52
CA LYS A 3 -25.50 40.08 -0.43
C LYS A 3 -25.87 38.67 -0.95
N LYS A 4 -26.58 38.58 -2.08
CA LYS A 4 -26.92 37.29 -2.71
C LYS A 4 -25.66 36.59 -3.21
N ALA A 5 -24.74 37.34 -3.84
CA ALA A 5 -23.45 36.80 -4.28
C ALA A 5 -22.60 36.30 -3.09
N THR A 6 -22.54 37.05 -1.98
CA THR A 6 -21.82 36.63 -0.77
C THR A 6 -22.39 35.33 -0.18
N VAL A 7 -23.72 35.20 -0.10
CA VAL A 7 -24.37 33.97 0.40
C VAL A 7 -24.05 32.78 -0.51
N ILE A 8 -24.08 32.96 -1.83
CA ILE A 8 -23.73 31.89 -2.78
C ILE A 8 -22.28 31.43 -2.59
N VAL A 9 -21.34 32.37 -2.45
CA VAL A 9 -19.93 32.03 -2.20
C VAL A 9 -19.77 31.25 -0.91
N ILE A 10 -20.43 31.65 0.18
CA ILE A 10 -20.37 30.93 1.46
C ILE A 10 -20.92 29.51 1.33
N ILE A 11 -22.03 29.31 0.61
CA ILE A 11 -22.61 27.98 0.38
C ILE A 11 -21.65 27.09 -0.41
N ILE A 12 -21.04 27.61 -1.48
CA ILE A 12 -20.05 26.86 -2.28
C ILE A 12 -18.85 26.49 -1.41
N LEU A 13 -18.35 27.43 -0.62
CA LEU A 13 -17.17 27.23 0.22
C LEU A 13 -17.45 26.22 1.34
N ALA A 14 -18.63 26.30 1.97
CA ALA A 14 -19.08 25.31 2.94
C ALA A 14 -19.23 23.91 2.29
N GLY A 15 -19.84 23.82 1.11
CA GLY A 15 -19.97 22.56 0.37
C GLY A 15 -18.61 21.95 0.00
N PHE A 16 -17.66 22.77 -0.44
CA PHE A 16 -16.29 22.35 -0.72
C PHE A 16 -15.59 21.81 0.54
N LEU A 17 -15.68 22.53 1.66
CA LEU A 17 -15.08 22.11 2.92
C LEU A 17 -15.72 20.81 3.43
N ILE A 18 -17.05 20.69 3.41
CA ILE A 18 -17.76 19.47 3.80
C ILE A 18 -17.28 18.28 2.95
N TRP A 19 -17.26 18.42 1.63
CA TRP A 19 -16.76 17.37 0.73
C TRP A 19 -15.30 17.01 1.05
N ARG A 20 -14.46 18.01 1.31
CA ARG A 20 -13.04 17.83 1.61
C ARG A 20 -12.77 17.14 2.95
N PHE A 21 -13.61 17.34 3.96
CA PHE A 21 -13.50 16.69 5.27
C PHE A 21 -14.15 15.30 5.33
N ILE A 22 -15.12 15.00 4.45
CA ILE A 22 -15.74 13.67 4.35
C ILE A 22 -14.86 12.67 3.58
N ARG A 23 -14.09 13.14 2.60
CA ARG A 23 -13.18 12.27 1.83
C ARG A 23 -11.98 11.90 2.71
N PRO A 24 -11.71 10.61 2.96
CA PRO A 24 -10.53 10.19 3.71
C PRO A 24 -9.27 10.72 3.03
N MET A 25 -8.42 11.39 3.81
CA MET A 25 -7.12 11.87 3.35
C MET A 25 -6.14 10.70 3.30
N ASN A 26 -6.34 9.75 2.39
CA ASN A 26 -5.32 8.77 2.10
C ASN A 26 -4.14 9.55 1.51
N ILE A 27 -2.99 9.50 2.19
CA ILE A 27 -1.78 10.19 1.72
C ILE A 27 -1.28 9.61 0.39
N PHE A 28 -1.69 8.36 0.09
CA PHE A 28 -1.44 7.67 -1.16
C PHE A 28 -2.76 7.36 -1.88
N ILE A 29 -2.93 7.94 -3.07
CA ILE A 29 -3.91 7.44 -4.05
C ILE A 29 -3.22 6.28 -4.76
N VAL A 30 -3.67 5.06 -4.51
CA VAL A 30 -3.14 3.88 -5.21
C VAL A 30 -3.64 3.92 -6.64
N ASP A 31 -2.71 4.05 -7.59
CA ASP A 31 -3.00 3.90 -9.02
C ASP A 31 -3.57 2.51 -9.28
N GLU A 32 -4.53 2.38 -10.20
CA GLU A 32 -5.19 1.10 -10.48
C GLU A 32 -4.20 -0.03 -10.82
N ARG A 33 -3.04 0.31 -11.40
CA ARG A 33 -1.97 -0.65 -11.71
C ARG A 33 -1.40 -1.35 -10.49
N PHE A 34 -1.51 -0.74 -9.31
CA PHE A 34 -1.05 -1.29 -8.04
C PHE A 34 -2.21 -1.77 -7.16
N ALA A 35 -3.46 -1.70 -7.63
CA ALA A 35 -4.63 -2.12 -6.85
C ALA A 35 -4.72 -3.64 -6.59
N TRP A 36 -3.83 -4.42 -7.22
CA TRP A 36 -3.77 -5.87 -7.13
C TRP A 36 -2.41 -6.34 -6.64
N PRO A 37 -2.37 -7.41 -5.80
CA PRO A 37 -1.13 -8.11 -5.51
C PRO A 37 -0.45 -8.59 -6.80
N VAL A 38 0.87 -8.74 -6.74
CA VAL A 38 1.67 -9.30 -7.82
C VAL A 38 1.23 -10.75 -8.05
N ASP A 39 0.75 -11.04 -9.25
CA ASP A 39 0.36 -12.38 -9.69
C ASP A 39 1.58 -13.29 -9.79
N THR A 40 1.56 -14.39 -9.05
CA THR A 40 2.64 -15.39 -9.03
C THR A 40 2.22 -16.72 -9.68
N SER A 41 1.12 -16.75 -10.42
CA SER A 41 0.62 -17.94 -11.12
C SER A 41 1.60 -18.49 -12.16
N GLN A 42 2.43 -17.63 -12.75
CA GLN A 42 3.45 -17.99 -13.75
C GLN A 42 4.81 -18.36 -13.14
N THR A 43 4.89 -18.57 -11.83
CA THR A 43 6.15 -18.94 -11.16
C THR A 43 6.63 -20.31 -11.64
N PRO A 44 7.92 -20.48 -12.01
CA PRO A 44 8.46 -21.76 -12.42
C PRO A 44 8.31 -22.84 -11.34
N ALA A 45 7.80 -24.02 -11.71
CA ALA A 45 7.62 -25.14 -10.80
C ALA A 45 8.92 -25.70 -10.20
N LEU A 46 10.07 -25.36 -10.78
CA LEU A 46 11.39 -25.74 -10.26
C LEU A 46 11.70 -25.06 -8.91
N LEU A 47 11.08 -23.91 -8.63
CA LEU A 47 11.18 -23.24 -7.35
C LEU A 47 10.23 -23.91 -6.36
N ALA A 48 10.75 -24.38 -5.23
CA ALA A 48 9.94 -24.96 -4.16
C ALA A 48 8.95 -23.94 -3.58
N ASP A 49 9.41 -22.70 -3.41
CA ASP A 49 8.63 -21.55 -2.98
C ASP A 49 9.23 -20.23 -3.52
N LEU A 50 8.61 -19.11 -3.14
CA LEU A 50 9.05 -17.75 -3.49
C LEU A 50 9.73 -17.04 -2.31
N SER A 51 10.27 -17.79 -1.36
CA SER A 51 11.09 -17.22 -0.30
C SER A 51 12.40 -16.67 -0.89
N ALA A 52 12.92 -15.60 -0.29
CA ALA A 52 14.19 -15.05 -0.73
C ALA A 52 15.35 -16.02 -0.43
N GLU A 53 15.20 -16.85 0.61
CA GLU A 53 16.12 -17.94 0.97
C GLU A 53 16.30 -18.92 -0.19
N GLN A 54 15.22 -19.28 -0.88
CA GLN A 54 15.27 -20.18 -2.04
C GLN A 54 16.09 -19.57 -3.18
N CYS A 55 15.97 -18.26 -3.39
CA CYS A 55 16.79 -17.52 -4.36
C CYS A 55 18.27 -17.45 -3.92
N GLY A 56 18.52 -17.26 -2.63
CA GLY A 56 19.85 -17.17 -2.02
C GLY A 56 20.71 -18.42 -2.16
N ARG A 57 20.09 -19.59 -2.44
CA ARG A 57 20.83 -20.83 -2.75
C ARG A 57 21.69 -20.71 -4.02
N CYS A 58 21.21 -19.98 -5.02
CA CYS A 58 21.93 -19.73 -6.27
C CYS A 58 22.52 -18.32 -6.35
N HIS A 59 21.96 -17.37 -5.59
CA HIS A 59 22.36 -15.95 -5.58
C HIS A 59 22.72 -15.48 -4.16
N PRO A 60 23.80 -16.02 -3.55
CA PRO A 60 24.13 -15.76 -2.15
C PRO A 60 24.52 -14.31 -1.88
N ASP A 61 25.25 -13.66 -2.80
CA ASP A 61 25.69 -12.28 -2.61
C ASP A 61 24.50 -11.31 -2.61
N PHE A 62 23.58 -11.47 -3.57
CA PHE A 62 22.37 -10.65 -3.66
C PHE A 62 21.42 -10.89 -2.49
N TYR A 63 21.26 -12.15 -2.06
CA TYR A 63 20.48 -12.45 -0.85
C TYR A 63 21.12 -11.82 0.39
N GLY A 64 22.46 -11.90 0.48
CA GLY A 64 23.27 -11.32 1.54
C GLY A 64 23.09 -9.81 1.66
N GLU A 65 23.03 -9.09 0.54
CA GLU A 65 22.75 -7.66 0.49
C GLU A 65 21.27 -7.36 0.81
N TRP A 66 20.35 -8.02 0.09
CA TRP A 66 18.92 -7.79 0.19
C TRP A 66 18.39 -7.97 1.61
N GLN A 67 18.81 -9.03 2.31
CA GLN A 67 18.33 -9.34 3.66
C GLN A 67 18.63 -8.22 4.66
N THR A 68 19.62 -7.35 4.40
CA THR A 68 19.96 -6.22 5.26
C THR A 68 19.15 -4.96 4.96
N SER A 69 18.39 -4.97 3.87
CA SER A 69 17.63 -3.81 3.40
C SER A 69 16.31 -3.62 4.17
N ILE A 70 15.80 -2.40 4.14
CA ILE A 70 14.43 -2.07 4.58
C ILE A 70 13.37 -2.90 3.82
N HIS A 71 13.59 -3.22 2.55
CA HIS A 71 12.62 -3.97 1.77
C HIS A 71 12.46 -5.42 2.26
N ALA A 72 13.54 -6.07 2.70
CA ALA A 72 13.45 -7.40 3.31
C ALA A 72 12.65 -7.38 4.63
N HIS A 73 12.67 -6.25 5.32
CA HIS A 73 12.00 -6.05 6.59
C HIS A 73 10.67 -5.29 6.48
N ALA A 74 10.19 -5.02 5.26
CA ALA A 74 9.07 -4.11 5.03
C ALA A 74 7.84 -4.48 5.87
N TRP A 75 7.52 -5.78 5.97
CA TRP A 75 6.39 -6.22 6.79
C TRP A 75 6.68 -6.23 8.29
N VAL A 76 7.87 -6.67 8.71
CA VAL A 76 8.16 -6.95 10.12
C VAL A 76 8.73 -5.77 10.89
N ASP A 77 9.05 -4.68 10.20
CA ASP A 77 9.57 -3.46 10.80
C ASP A 77 8.62 -2.93 11.90
N PRO A 78 9.11 -2.66 13.12
CA PRO A 78 8.27 -2.28 14.25
C PRO A 78 7.66 -0.88 14.10
N TYR A 79 8.31 0.04 13.38
CA TYR A 79 7.75 1.35 13.10
C TYR A 79 6.58 1.21 12.13
N PHE A 80 6.76 0.46 11.04
CA PHE A 80 5.68 0.14 10.11
C PHE A 80 4.50 -0.55 10.81
N GLN A 81 4.75 -1.58 11.63
CA GLN A 81 3.68 -2.28 12.33
C GLN A 81 2.90 -1.38 13.30
N THR A 82 3.57 -0.41 13.91
CA THR A 82 2.93 0.58 14.78
C THR A 82 2.06 1.54 13.97
N ASP A 83 2.62 2.11 12.90
CA ASP A 83 1.93 3.08 12.04
C ASP A 83 0.76 2.44 11.28
N TRP A 84 0.93 1.21 10.78
CA TRP A 84 -0.12 0.47 10.10
C TRP A 84 -1.31 0.21 11.03
N LYS A 85 -1.07 -0.14 12.30
CA LYS A 85 -2.14 -0.27 13.30
C LYS A 85 -2.80 1.05 13.64
N PHE A 86 -2.00 2.11 13.81
CA PHE A 86 -2.50 3.46 14.07
C PHE A 86 -3.42 3.95 12.95
N ASP A 87 -3.06 3.65 11.70
CA ASP A 87 -3.81 4.04 10.51
C ASP A 87 -4.95 3.07 10.16
N GLY A 88 -5.42 2.27 11.13
CA GLY A 88 -6.59 1.40 10.98
C GLY A 88 -6.33 0.12 10.19
N SER A 89 -5.08 -0.32 10.08
CA SER A 89 -4.66 -1.52 9.36
C SER A 89 -5.12 -1.54 7.90
N GLN A 90 -5.03 -0.39 7.22
CA GLN A 90 -5.45 -0.26 5.84
C GLN A 90 -4.76 -1.29 4.93
N HIS A 91 -5.55 -1.89 4.05
CA HIS A 91 -5.09 -2.98 3.20
C HIS A 91 -4.20 -2.49 2.05
N ASN A 92 -4.31 -1.21 1.66
CA ASN A 92 -3.43 -0.58 0.67
C ASN A 92 -1.93 -0.63 1.06
N CYS A 93 -1.60 -0.52 2.35
CA CYS A 93 -0.22 -0.59 2.85
C CYS A 93 0.43 -1.93 2.49
N ARG A 94 -0.38 -2.98 2.49
CA ARG A 94 0.10 -4.34 2.27
C ARG A 94 0.50 -4.59 0.81
N LEU A 95 0.00 -3.81 -0.16
CA LEU A 95 0.41 -3.92 -1.57
C LEU A 95 1.90 -3.72 -1.80
N CYS A 96 2.57 -2.94 -0.94
CA CYS A 96 4.01 -2.74 -0.99
C CYS A 96 4.75 -3.58 0.05
N HIS A 97 4.15 -3.77 1.23
CA HIS A 97 4.82 -4.44 2.36
C HIS A 97 4.68 -5.97 2.36
N THR A 98 3.70 -6.52 1.63
CA THR A 98 3.52 -7.96 1.37
C THR A 98 2.96 -8.16 -0.05
N PRO A 99 3.73 -7.84 -1.10
CA PRO A 99 3.20 -7.57 -2.43
C PRO A 99 2.64 -8.79 -3.17
N LEU A 100 3.00 -10.02 -2.78
CA LEU A 100 2.62 -11.22 -3.53
C LEU A 100 1.17 -11.64 -3.24
N ASP A 101 0.46 -12.10 -4.27
CA ASP A 101 -0.86 -12.72 -4.17
C ASP A 101 -0.93 -13.86 -3.12
N ARG A 102 0.15 -14.65 -2.97
CA ARG A 102 0.25 -15.73 -1.97
C ARG A 102 0.42 -15.22 -0.53
N GLN A 103 0.81 -13.96 -0.34
CA GLN A 103 0.87 -13.31 0.98
C GLN A 103 -0.47 -12.64 1.34
N GLN A 104 -1.32 -12.41 0.34
CA GLN A 104 -2.58 -11.68 0.43
C GLN A 104 -3.62 -12.20 -0.57
N PRO A 105 -4.48 -13.14 -0.17
CA PRO A 105 -5.42 -13.79 -1.09
C PRO A 105 -6.61 -12.89 -1.52
N GLN A 106 -6.64 -11.61 -1.15
CA GLN A 106 -7.79 -10.72 -1.38
C GLN A 106 -7.41 -9.40 -2.06
N LYS A 107 -8.27 -8.97 -2.99
CA LYS A 107 -8.22 -7.66 -3.65
C LYS A 107 -8.26 -6.53 -2.61
N VAL A 108 -7.47 -5.49 -2.82
CA VAL A 108 -7.60 -4.23 -2.08
C VAL A 108 -8.83 -3.49 -2.57
N THR A 109 -9.85 -3.42 -1.72
CA THR A 109 -11.05 -2.59 -1.94
C THR A 109 -10.99 -1.31 -1.13
#